data_AF-A0A8T5XX36-F1
#
_entry.id   AF-A0A8T5XX36-F1
#
_cell.length_a   1.000
_cell.length_b   1.000
_cell.length_c   1.000
_cell.angle_alpha   90.00
_cell.angle_beta   90.00
_cell.angle_gamma   90.00
#
_symmetry.space_group_name_H-M   'P 1'
#
loop_
_entity.id
_entity.type
_entity.pdbx_description
1 polymer ?
#
loop_
_entity_poly.entity_id
_entity_poly.type
_entity_poly.pdbx_seq_one_letter_code
_entity_poly.pdbx_strand_id
1 'polypeptide(L)'
;MGGFFYSYFFAVLSPSNKKSKINPKDQISFARVMQDTLSSNLNRRNRRLLKKPSYVVLRETKMPAVLMELGFLTNEEDERLARTKTYQKKAAEAIADGLDKYFSK
;
A
#
# COMPACT_ATOMS: atom_id res chain seq x y z
N MET A 1 -2.12 -32.99 1.20
CA MET A 1 -0.97 -32.07 1.02
C MET A 1 -1.50 -30.64 1.07
N GLY A 2 -1.40 -30.00 2.24
CA GLY A 2 -1.93 -28.66 2.47
C GLY A 2 -1.03 -27.61 1.85
N GLY A 3 -1.55 -26.89 0.85
CA GLY A 3 -0.87 -25.74 0.27
C GLY A 3 -0.78 -24.62 1.29
N PHE A 4 0.45 -24.33 1.73
CA PHE A 4 0.77 -23.21 2.59
C PHE A 4 0.42 -21.88 1.92
N PHE A 5 -0.68 -21.26 2.35
CA PHE A 5 -0.96 -19.86 2.04
C PHE A 5 -0.23 -18.97 3.05
N TYR A 6 1.05 -18.70 2.81
CA TYR A 6 1.74 -17.58 3.46
C TYR A 6 1.15 -16.28 2.91
N SER A 7 0.18 -15.70 3.62
CA SER A 7 -0.42 -14.43 3.25
C SER A 7 0.15 -13.35 4.15
N TYR A 8 1.11 -12.60 3.61
CA TYR A 8 1.60 -11.35 4.18
C TYR A 8 1.42 -10.30 3.09
N PHE A 9 0.40 -9.45 3.24
CA PHE A 9 -0.15 -8.66 2.13
C PHE A 9 0.19 -7.19 2.21
N PHE A 10 0.53 -6.65 1.05
CA PHE A 10 0.59 -5.22 0.84
C PHE A 10 0.27 -4.89 -0.61
N ALA A 11 -0.75 -4.05 -0.83
CA ALA A 11 -1.10 -3.51 -2.13
C ALA A 11 -1.27 -2.01 -2.04
N VAL A 12 -0.58 -1.29 -2.93
CA VAL A 12 -0.88 0.10 -3.24
C VAL A 12 -1.79 0.16 -4.46
N LEU A 13 -2.92 0.82 -4.26
CA LEU A 13 -3.96 0.94 -5.26
C LEU A 13 -3.93 2.31 -5.93
N SER A 14 -3.96 2.33 -7.26
CA SER A 14 -3.94 3.55 -8.07
C SER A 14 -5.21 3.65 -8.92
N PRO A 15 -5.76 4.86 -9.13
CA PRO A 15 -6.80 5.07 -10.12
C PRO A 15 -6.28 4.69 -11.51
N SER A 16 -7.14 4.03 -12.28
CA SER A 16 -6.94 3.69 -13.68
C SER A 16 -8.19 4.11 -14.43
N ASN A 17 -8.44 5.42 -14.52
CA ASN A 17 -9.58 5.93 -15.27
C ASN A 17 -9.13 6.93 -16.32
N LYS A 18 -9.63 6.80 -17.56
CA LYS A 18 -9.48 7.76 -18.64
C LYS A 18 -10.08 9.15 -18.31
N LYS A 19 -10.83 9.27 -17.20
CA LYS A 19 -11.40 10.52 -16.66
C LYS A 19 -10.59 11.15 -15.51
N SER A 20 -9.53 10.50 -15.04
CA SER A 20 -8.66 11.08 -14.00
C SER A 20 -7.92 12.28 -14.57
N LYS A 21 -8.00 13.43 -13.89
CA LYS A 21 -7.17 14.62 -14.21
C LYS A 21 -5.74 14.52 -13.65
N ILE A 22 -5.44 13.48 -12.87
CA ILE A 22 -4.13 13.27 -12.25
C ILE A 22 -3.14 12.79 -13.32
N ASN A 23 -1.94 13.37 -13.32
CA ASN A 23 -0.83 12.93 -14.14
C ASN A 23 -0.48 11.45 -13.82
N PRO A 24 -0.57 10.53 -14.81
CA PRO A 24 -0.28 9.12 -14.58
C PRO A 24 1.14 8.85 -14.07
N LYS A 25 2.12 9.68 -14.47
CA LYS A 25 3.51 9.53 -14.02
C LYS A 25 3.63 9.81 -12.52
N ASP A 26 3.01 10.89 -12.04
CA ASP A 26 3.09 11.29 -10.63
C ASP A 26 2.38 10.27 -9.74
N GLN A 27 1.22 9.80 -10.19
CA GLN A 27 0.46 8.75 -9.52
C GLN A 27 1.23 7.42 -9.43
N ILE A 28 1.88 6.99 -10.52
CA ILE A 28 2.69 5.76 -10.52
C ILE A 28 3.96 5.94 -9.70
N SER A 29 4.60 7.11 -9.78
CA SER A 29 5.79 7.45 -8.99
C SER A 29 5.48 7.37 -7.49
N PHE A 30 4.40 8.01 -7.06
CA PHE A 30 3.95 7.98 -5.67
C PHE A 30 3.65 6.55 -5.21
N ALA A 31 2.90 5.82 -6.03
CA ALA A 31 2.54 4.45 -5.72
C ALA A 31 3.77 3.52 -5.54
N ARG A 32 4.77 3.65 -6.41
CA ARG A 32 6.02 2.88 -6.33
C ARG A 32 6.81 3.20 -5.08
N VAL A 33 7.01 4.49 -4.76
CA VAL A 33 7.77 4.90 -3.58
C VAL A 33 7.14 4.34 -2.30
N MET A 34 5.81 4.42 -2.18
CA MET A 34 5.09 3.85 -1.04
C MET A 34 5.23 2.34 -1.00
N GLN A 35 5.06 1.64 -2.12
CA GLN A 35 5.14 0.18 -2.20
C GLN A 35 6.51 -0.35 -1.80
N ASP A 36 7.56 0.22 -2.36
CA ASP A 36 8.92 -0.24 -2.11
C ASP A 36 9.29 0.00 -0.64
N THR A 37 8.99 1.19 -0.12
CA THR A 37 9.29 1.55 1.28
C THR A 37 8.55 0.66 2.28
N LEU A 38 7.26 0.40 2.08
CA LEU A 38 6.48 -0.45 2.97
C LEU A 38 6.91 -1.92 2.92
N SER A 39 7.22 -2.44 1.72
CA SER A 39 7.68 -3.81 1.58
C SER A 39 9.03 -4.06 2.28
N SER A 40 9.97 -3.11 2.17
CA SER A 40 11.28 -3.18 2.83
C SER A 40 11.17 -3.05 4.34
N ASN A 41 10.39 -2.07 4.84
CA ASN A 41 10.29 -1.81 6.27
C ASN A 41 9.49 -2.91 7.00
N LEU A 42 8.36 -3.35 6.46
CA LEU A 42 7.51 -4.32 7.15
C LEU A 42 7.98 -5.77 7.02
N ASN A 43 8.97 -6.06 6.16
CA ASN A 43 9.41 -7.41 5.84
C ASN A 43 8.22 -8.32 5.45
N ARG A 44 7.41 -7.83 4.50
CA ARG A 44 6.21 -8.52 3.98
C ARG A 44 6.36 -8.72 2.47
N ARG A 45 5.64 -9.71 1.94
CA ARG A 45 5.70 -10.02 0.51
C ARG A 45 5.12 -8.87 -0.32
N ASN A 46 5.92 -8.33 -1.22
CA ASN A 46 5.48 -7.33 -2.19
C ASN A 46 4.58 -8.00 -3.26
N ARG A 47 3.27 -7.68 -3.27
CA ARG A 47 2.30 -8.22 -4.26
C ARG A 47 2.11 -7.32 -5.48
N ARG A 48 3.04 -6.38 -5.70
CA ARG A 48 3.04 -5.40 -6.81
C ARG A 48 1.90 -4.39 -6.71
N LEU A 49 1.98 -3.34 -7.53
CA LEU A 49 0.92 -2.35 -7.65
C LEU A 49 -0.30 -2.95 -8.33
N LEU A 50 -1.48 -2.77 -7.73
CA LEU A 50 -2.75 -3.22 -8.29
C LEU A 50 -3.57 -2.01 -8.74
N LYS A 51 -4.15 -2.08 -9.94
CA LYS A 51 -5.04 -1.03 -10.44
C LYS A 51 -6.47 -1.31 -9.96
N LYS A 52 -7.06 -0.37 -9.22
CA LYS A 52 -8.43 -0.49 -8.68
C LYS A 52 -9.26 0.74 -9.05
N PRO A 53 -9.75 0.83 -10.30
CA PRO A 53 -10.46 2.02 -10.79
C PRO A 53 -11.84 2.24 -10.17
N SER A 54 -12.41 1.23 -9.50
CA SER A 54 -13.73 1.30 -8.87
C SER A 54 -13.72 1.98 -7.50
N TYR A 55 -12.57 2.14 -6.86
CA TYR A 55 -12.49 2.67 -5.50
C TYR A 55 -12.68 4.19 -5.50
N VAL A 56 -13.77 4.64 -4.86
CA VAL A 56 -14.21 6.04 -4.89
C VAL A 56 -13.13 6.97 -4.35
N VAL A 57 -12.47 6.60 -3.25
CA VAL A 57 -11.39 7.40 -2.63
C VAL A 57 -10.19 7.62 -3.55
N LEU A 58 -9.94 6.67 -4.47
CA LEU A 58 -8.87 6.79 -5.47
C LEU A 58 -9.34 7.49 -6.74
N ARG A 59 -10.62 7.35 -7.07
CA ARG A 59 -11.19 7.88 -8.32
C ARG A 59 -11.54 9.36 -8.24
N GLU A 60 -12.08 9.81 -7.11
CA GLU A 60 -12.62 11.17 -6.94
C GLU A 60 -11.59 12.16 -6.36
N THR A 61 -10.42 11.66 -5.96
CA THR A 61 -9.32 12.49 -5.46
C THR A 61 -8.72 13.38 -6.55
N LYS A 62 -8.20 14.55 -6.15
CA LYS A 62 -7.64 15.57 -7.05
C LYS A 62 -6.10 15.61 -7.06
N MET A 63 -5.45 14.75 -6.28
CA MET A 63 -3.99 14.61 -6.17
C MET A 63 -3.59 13.13 -6.24
N PRO A 64 -2.30 12.79 -6.49
CA PRO A 64 -1.83 11.42 -6.37
C PRO A 64 -2.29 10.76 -5.05
N ALA A 65 -2.92 9.60 -5.14
CA ALA A 65 -3.50 8.92 -3.99
C ALA A 65 -3.23 7.42 -4.03
N VAL A 66 -3.03 6.84 -2.85
CA VAL A 66 -2.82 5.40 -2.67
C VAL A 66 -3.74 4.89 -1.57
N LEU A 67 -4.30 3.70 -1.77
CA LEU A 67 -4.89 2.93 -0.68
C LEU A 67 -3.92 1.81 -0.35
N MET A 68 -3.58 1.69 0.93
CA MET A 68 -2.61 0.75 1.46
C MET A 68 -3.34 -0.30 2.30
N GLU A 69 -3.14 -1.56 1.96
CA GLU A 69 -3.60 -2.69 2.77
C GLU A 69 -2.40 -3.25 3.53
N LEU A 70 -2.45 -3.30 4.86
CA LEU A 70 -1.30 -3.63 5.72
C LEU A 70 -1.30 -5.09 6.23
N GLY A 71 -2.19 -5.93 5.73
CA GLY A 71 -2.37 -7.33 6.16
C GLY A 71 -3.83 -7.78 5.97
N PHE A 72 -4.10 -9.06 6.20
CA PHE A 72 -5.44 -9.63 6.14
C PHE A 72 -5.99 -9.97 7.52
N LEU A 73 -7.09 -9.34 7.93
CA LEU A 73 -7.77 -9.70 9.19
C LEU A 73 -8.39 -11.11 9.15
N THR A 74 -8.58 -11.69 7.96
CA THR A 74 -9.03 -13.09 7.80
C THR A 74 -7.91 -14.11 7.96
N ASN A 75 -6.65 -13.67 8.05
CA ASN A 75 -5.51 -14.51 8.38
C ASN A 75 -5.14 -14.26 9.85
N GLU A 76 -5.16 -15.32 10.66
CA GLU A 76 -4.98 -15.23 12.12
C GLU A 76 -3.63 -14.60 12.51
N GLU A 77 -2.55 -14.89 11.76
CA GLU A 77 -1.24 -14.31 12.05
C GLU A 77 -1.20 -12.80 11.78
N ASP A 78 -1.73 -12.36 10.64
CA ASP A 78 -1.83 -10.94 10.27
C ASP A 78 -2.76 -10.19 11.23
N GLU A 79 -3.88 -10.78 11.61
CA GLU A 79 -4.83 -10.21 12.57
C GLU A 79 -4.18 -9.99 13.94
N ARG A 80 -3.51 -11.02 14.47
CA ARG A 80 -2.79 -10.93 15.74
C ARG A 80 -1.69 -9.89 15.67
N LEU A 81 -0.93 -9.85 14.58
CA LEU A 81 0.15 -8.89 14.37
C LEU A 81 -0.39 -7.45 14.29
N ALA A 82 -1.48 -7.22 13.55
CA ALA A 82 -2.12 -5.92 13.37
C ALA A 82 -2.63 -5.31 14.69
N ARG A 83 -2.93 -6.13 15.70
CA ARG A 83 -3.30 -5.69 17.04
C ARG A 83 -2.12 -5.22 17.90
N THR A 84 -0.89 -5.56 17.51
CA THR A 84 0.29 -5.18 18.30
C THR A 84 0.66 -3.72 18.09
N LYS A 85 0.97 -3.00 19.18
CA LYS A 85 1.49 -1.62 19.12
C LYS A 85 2.78 -1.53 18.32
N THR A 86 3.64 -2.56 18.42
CA THR A 86 4.90 -2.63 17.69
C THR A 86 4.69 -2.65 16.19
N TYR A 87 3.75 -3.46 15.68
CA TYR A 87 3.46 -3.50 14.25
C TYR A 87 2.83 -2.20 13.76
N GLN A 88 1.86 -1.66 14.51
CA GLN A 88 1.22 -0.38 14.18
C GLN A 88 2.24 0.76 14.10
N LYS A 89 3.16 0.83 15.07
CA LYS A 89 4.26 1.80 15.08
C LYS A 89 5.16 1.63 13.84
N LYS A 90 5.60 0.40 13.56
CA LYS A 90 6.45 0.10 12.41
C LYS A 90 5.78 0.43 11.07
N ALA A 91 4.48 0.20 10.96
CA ALA A 91 3.70 0.58 9.78
C ALA A 91 3.56 2.09 9.64
N ALA A 92 3.30 2.81 10.74
CA ALA A 92 3.24 4.27 10.72
C ALA A 92 4.59 4.89 10.32
N GLU A 93 5.70 4.39 10.88
CA GLU A 93 7.07 4.81 10.51
C GLU A 93 7.34 4.53 9.03
N ALA A 94 7.01 3.34 8.53
CA ALA A 94 7.18 3.01 7.12
C ALA A 94 6.36 3.89 6.17
N ILE A 95 5.15 4.31 6.59
CA ILE A 95 4.33 5.26 5.83
C ILE A 95 5.00 6.64 5.83
N ALA A 96 5.45 7.13 6.98
CA ALA A 96 6.13 8.42 7.09
C ALA A 96 7.40 8.45 6.23
N ASP A 97 8.26 7.43 6.33
CA ASP A 97 9.46 7.29 5.49
C ASP A 97 9.12 7.33 3.99
N GLY A 98 8.01 6.71 3.59
CA GLY A 98 7.55 6.68 2.21
C GLY A 98 7.12 8.06 1.71
N LEU A 99 6.43 8.82 2.56
CA LEU A 99 6.04 10.20 2.27
C LEU A 99 7.29 11.09 2.16
N ASP A 100 8.20 11.01 3.13
CA ASP A 100 9.44 11.79 3.14
C ASP A 100 10.27 11.51 1.88
N LYS A 101 10.43 10.24 1.49
CA LYS A 101 11.10 9.86 0.24
C LYS A 101 10.42 10.37 -1.03
N TYR A 102 9.09 10.51 -1.01
CA TYR A 102 8.36 11.02 -2.18
C TYR A 102 8.48 12.53 -2.32
N PHE A 103 8.38 13.27 -1.20
CA PHE A 103 8.39 14.73 -1.19
C PHE A 103 9.79 15.35 -1.12
N SER A 104 10.81 14.61 -0.69
CA SER A 104 12.22 15.08 -0.67
C SER A 104 12.93 14.94 -2.03
N LYS A 105 12.17 14.82 -3.12
CA LYS A 105 12.68 14.75 -4.49
C LYS A 105 12.78 16.12 -5.13
#